data_AF-A0A9W4WU31-F1
#
_entry.id   AF-A0A9W4WU31-F1
#
_cell.length_a   1.000
_cell.length_b   1.000
_cell.length_c   1.000
_cell.angle_alpha   90.00
_cell.angle_beta   90.00
_cell.angle_gamma   90.00
#
_symmetry.space_group_name_H-M   'P 1'
#
loop_
_entity.id
_entity.type
_entity.pdbx_description
1 polymer ?
#
loop_
_entity_poly.entity_id
_entity_poly.type
_entity_poly.pdbx_seq_one_letter_code
_entity_poly.pdbx_strand_id
1 'polypeptide(L)'
;MNSSLASLTKNFGGNHPITTEYFKKQGYSSEQISLAYHKEIFPHEYIDSHNRFKKTELPLINEFHSVFGGKISQDDYEYAQKTSMHHYGLDSNHYVSAPSLSWDAMLKMTKVKIELFTEMAMHDFIEKAKRG
;
A
#
# COMPACT_ATOMS: atom_id res chain seq x y z
N MET A 1 23.96 -27.81 -10.19
CA MET A 1 24.21 -26.35 -10.15
C MET A 1 22.99 -25.74 -9.50
N ASN A 2 23.01 -25.58 -8.17
CA ASN A 2 21.83 -25.20 -7.41
C ASN A 2 22.17 -23.93 -6.65
N SER A 3 22.46 -22.85 -7.38
CA SER A 3 22.47 -21.51 -6.78
C SER A 3 21.03 -21.20 -6.36
N SER A 4 20.77 -21.37 -5.06
CA SER A 4 19.50 -21.08 -4.40
C SER A 4 18.95 -19.71 -4.82
N LEU A 5 17.62 -19.55 -4.81
CA LEU A 5 16.91 -18.28 -5.02
C LEU A 5 17.58 -17.11 -4.27
N ALA A 6 18.13 -17.38 -3.07
CA ALA A 6 18.88 -16.44 -2.25
C ALA A 6 20.09 -15.79 -2.95
N SER A 7 20.76 -16.50 -3.87
CA SER A 7 21.86 -15.95 -4.68
C SER A 7 21.36 -14.98 -5.76
N LEU A 8 20.15 -15.18 -6.29
CA LEU A 8 19.52 -14.27 -7.25
C LEU A 8 18.96 -13.03 -6.55
N THR A 9 18.43 -13.17 -5.33
CA THR A 9 17.92 -12.05 -4.53
C THR A 9 19.01 -11.01 -4.23
N LYS A 10 20.29 -11.40 -4.15
CA LYS A 10 21.41 -10.47 -3.99
C LYS A 10 21.59 -9.51 -5.17
N ASN A 11 21.16 -9.90 -6.38
CA ASN A 11 21.22 -9.04 -7.57
C ASN A 11 20.07 -8.03 -7.62
N PHE A 12 19.02 -8.22 -6.82
CA PHE A 12 17.93 -7.28 -6.63
C PHE A 12 18.23 -6.22 -5.55
N GLY A 13 19.50 -5.97 -5.23
CA GLY A 13 19.91 -4.99 -4.22
C GLY A 13 19.12 -3.68 -4.31
N GLY A 14 18.91 -3.00 -3.18
CA GLY A 14 17.97 -1.87 -3.04
C GLY A 14 18.23 -0.63 -3.92
N ASN A 15 19.26 -0.68 -4.77
CA ASN A 15 19.46 0.26 -5.86
C ASN A 15 18.79 -0.30 -7.11
N HIS A 16 17.66 0.30 -7.51
CA HIS A 16 16.97 -0.03 -8.75
C HIS A 16 17.24 1.06 -9.81
N PRO A 17 18.40 1.04 -10.50
CA PRO A 17 18.83 2.14 -11.37
C PRO A 17 17.91 2.32 -12.58
N ILE A 18 17.46 1.23 -13.21
CA ILE A 18 16.63 1.26 -14.42
C ILE A 18 15.27 1.94 -14.14
N THR A 19 14.58 1.49 -13.09
CA THR A 19 13.28 2.05 -12.69
C THR A 19 13.43 3.46 -12.16
N THR A 20 14.50 3.76 -11.42
CA THR A 20 14.77 5.12 -10.93
C THR A 20 15.01 6.10 -12.09
N GLU A 21 15.79 5.72 -13.10
CA GLU A 21 15.97 6.55 -14.30
C GLU A 21 14.67 6.74 -15.08
N TYR A 22 13.87 5.68 -15.22
CA TYR A 22 12.58 5.75 -15.89
C TYR A 22 11.65 6.75 -15.19
N PHE A 23 11.46 6.65 -13.87
CA PHE A 23 10.59 7.56 -13.12
C PHE A 23 11.14 8.99 -13.06
N LYS A 24 12.46 9.17 -13.01
CA LYS A 24 13.08 10.51 -13.15
C LYS A 24 12.75 11.14 -14.50
N LYS A 25 12.80 10.38 -15.60
CA LYS A 25 12.41 10.86 -16.93
C LYS A 25 10.92 11.26 -17.01
N GLN A 26 10.07 10.63 -16.21
CA GLN A 26 8.64 10.96 -16.10
C GLN A 26 8.36 12.13 -15.15
N GLY A 27 9.39 12.74 -14.55
CA GLY A 27 9.26 13.93 -13.69
C GLY A 27 9.00 13.65 -12.21
N TYR A 28 9.14 12.40 -11.76
CA TYR A 28 8.99 12.06 -10.33
C TYR A 28 10.22 12.47 -9.52
N SER A 29 9.99 12.93 -8.28
CA SER A 29 11.07 13.25 -7.36
C SER A 29 11.75 11.99 -6.83
N SER A 30 13.00 12.12 -6.36
CA SER A 30 13.70 11.02 -5.71
C SER A 30 12.98 10.49 -4.48
N GLU A 31 12.29 11.37 -3.75
CA GLU A 31 11.47 10.99 -2.59
C GLU A 31 10.28 10.12 -3.01
N GLN A 32 9.56 10.50 -4.08
CA GLN A 32 8.46 9.71 -4.62
C GLN A 32 8.91 8.34 -5.12
N ILE A 33 10.08 8.28 -5.73
CA ILE A 33 10.67 7.04 -6.20
C ILE A 33 11.08 6.16 -5.01
N SER A 34 11.63 6.75 -3.94
CA SER A 34 11.97 6.02 -2.72
C SER A 34 10.72 5.45 -2.03
N LEU A 35 9.58 6.15 -2.08
CA LEU A 35 8.30 5.65 -1.58
C LEU A 35 7.88 4.38 -2.30
N ALA A 36 8.04 4.31 -3.62
CA ALA A 36 7.64 3.14 -4.40
C ALA A 36 8.43 1.85 -4.05
N TYR A 37 9.64 1.99 -3.53
CA TYR A 37 10.44 0.85 -3.09
C TYR A 37 10.27 0.51 -1.62
N HIS A 38 9.71 1.44 -0.84
CA HIS A 38 9.46 1.19 0.57
C HIS A 38 8.19 0.36 0.72
N LYS A 39 8.24 -0.62 1.61
CA LYS A 39 7.07 -1.40 1.95
C LYS A 39 6.13 -0.56 2.79
N GLU A 40 4.87 -0.47 2.39
CA GLU A 40 3.83 0.11 3.24
C GLU A 40 3.45 -0.88 4.36
N ILE A 41 3.20 -0.34 5.54
CA ILE A 41 2.91 -1.10 6.75
C ILE A 41 1.51 -0.73 7.21
N PHE A 42 0.69 -1.76 7.43
CA PHE A 42 -0.71 -1.59 7.79
C PHE A 42 -1.08 -2.49 8.98
N PRO A 43 -1.83 -1.99 9.98
CA PRO A 43 -2.09 -2.71 11.23
C PRO A 43 -3.27 -3.68 11.07
N HIS A 44 -3.05 -4.79 10.35
CA HIS A 44 -4.10 -5.77 10.09
C HIS A 44 -4.69 -6.38 11.37
N GLU A 45 -3.86 -6.67 12.38
CA GLU A 45 -4.31 -7.27 13.64
C GLU A 45 -5.03 -6.27 14.55
N TYR A 46 -4.77 -4.97 14.38
CA TYR A 46 -5.46 -3.95 15.15
C TYR A 46 -6.94 -3.93 14.80
N ILE A 47 -7.31 -4.09 13.53
CA ILE A 47 -8.68 -3.88 13.07
C ILE A 47 -9.51 -5.15 13.30
N ASP A 48 -9.79 -5.45 14.57
CA ASP A 48 -10.50 -6.65 15.01
C ASP A 48 -12.02 -6.49 15.16
N SER A 49 -12.51 -5.25 15.20
CA SER A 49 -13.90 -4.97 15.55
C SER A 49 -14.35 -3.61 15.02
N HIS A 50 -15.66 -3.50 14.75
CA HIS A 50 -16.23 -2.27 14.22
C HIS A 50 -16.07 -1.06 15.16
N ASN A 51 -15.90 -1.30 16.46
CA ASN A 51 -15.68 -0.26 17.45
C ASN A 51 -14.34 0.45 17.29
N ARG A 52 -13.32 -0.22 16.72
CA ARG A 52 -11.99 0.41 16.53
C ARG A 52 -12.01 1.47 15.43
N PHE A 53 -12.90 1.38 14.44
CA PHE A 53 -13.10 2.45 13.46
C PHE A 53 -13.69 3.74 14.03
N LYS A 54 -14.34 3.65 15.21
CA LYS A 54 -14.90 4.82 15.90
C LYS A 54 -13.85 5.55 16.73
N LYS A 55 -12.66 4.97 16.90
CA LYS A 55 -11.55 5.61 17.61
C LYS A 55 -10.90 6.63 16.67
N THR A 56 -10.66 7.82 17.19
CA THR A 56 -10.03 8.93 16.46
C THR A 56 -8.50 8.91 16.53
N GLU A 57 -7.93 7.89 17.16
CA GLU A 57 -6.51 7.82 17.46
C GLU A 57 -5.86 6.62 16.77
N LEU A 58 -4.69 6.84 16.19
CA LEU A 58 -3.86 5.77 15.64
C LEU A 58 -3.49 4.77 16.73
N PRO A 59 -3.49 3.45 16.42
CA PRO A 59 -2.97 2.44 17.31
C PRO A 59 -1.59 2.85 17.77
N LEU A 60 -1.29 2.56 19.04
CA LEU A 60 0.09 2.60 19.48
C LEU A 60 0.93 1.65 18.63
N ILE A 61 2.20 1.98 18.42
CA ILE A 61 3.15 1.13 17.67
C ILE A 61 3.16 -0.33 18.17
N ASN A 62 2.91 -0.53 19.45
CA ASN A 62 2.86 -1.87 20.06
C ASN A 62 1.67 -2.70 19.58
N GLU A 63 0.62 -2.09 19.02
CA GLU A 63 -0.53 -2.77 18.43
C GLU A 63 -0.40 -2.91 16.90
N PHE A 64 0.61 -2.28 16.30
CA PHE A 64 1.03 -2.55 14.94
C PHE A 64 1.82 -3.86 14.93
N HIS A 65 1.11 -4.95 14.65
CA HIS A 65 1.71 -6.25 14.39
C HIS A 65 1.60 -6.60 12.91
N SER A 66 2.73 -7.00 12.31
CA SER A 66 2.74 -7.60 10.99
C SER A 66 2.39 -9.08 11.12
N VAL A 67 1.48 -9.55 10.26
CA VAL A 67 1.03 -10.96 10.16
C VAL A 67 2.20 -11.95 10.07
N PHE A 68 3.38 -11.50 9.62
CA PHE A 68 4.59 -12.31 9.49
C PHE A 68 5.55 -12.24 10.70
N GLY A 69 5.10 -11.77 11.86
CA GLY A 69 5.88 -11.82 13.12
C GLY A 69 7.08 -10.87 13.19
N GLY A 70 7.15 -9.88 12.30
CA GLY A 70 8.18 -8.84 12.33
C GLY A 70 7.81 -7.72 13.31
N LYS A 71 8.73 -7.37 14.22
CA LYS A 71 8.62 -6.12 15.00
C LYS A 71 8.71 -4.94 14.03
N ILE A 72 7.76 -4.02 14.12
CA ILE A 72 7.76 -2.77 13.35
C ILE A 72 8.69 -1.78 14.08
N SER A 73 9.58 -1.11 13.34
CA SER A 73 10.44 -0.07 13.91
C SER A 73 9.64 1.21 14.15
N GLN A 74 10.12 2.09 15.02
CA GLN A 74 9.53 3.42 15.20
C GLN A 74 9.57 4.23 13.89
N ASP A 75 10.67 4.13 13.16
CA ASP A 75 10.85 4.79 11.86
C ASP A 75 9.81 4.32 10.83
N ASP A 76 9.51 3.02 10.84
CA ASP A 76 8.54 2.39 9.96
C ASP A 76 7.11 2.88 10.22
N TYR A 77 6.75 3.03 11.50
CA TYR A 77 5.46 3.53 11.94
C TYR A 77 5.28 5.01 11.58
N GLU A 78 6.28 5.84 11.86
CA GLU A 78 6.27 7.27 11.50
C GLU A 78 6.22 7.46 9.98
N TYR A 79 6.92 6.61 9.25
CA TYR A 79 6.88 6.60 7.79
C TYR A 79 5.49 6.25 7.24
N ALA A 80 4.83 5.22 7.77
CA ALA A 80 3.49 4.83 7.37
C ALA A 80 2.47 5.95 7.65
N GLN A 81 2.56 6.59 8.82
CA GLN A 81 1.72 7.73 9.20
C GLN A 81 1.97 8.94 8.29
N LYS A 82 3.24 9.25 8.01
CA LYS A 82 3.60 10.36 7.13
C LYS A 82 3.10 10.10 5.71
N THR A 83 3.22 8.87 5.22
CA THR A 83 2.79 8.50 3.87
C THR A 83 1.28 8.59 3.72
N SER A 84 0.51 7.99 4.63
CA SER A 84 -0.96 8.03 4.56
C SER A 84 -1.50 9.45 4.66
N MET A 85 -1.03 10.24 5.63
CA MET A 85 -1.55 11.58 5.88
C MET A 85 -1.00 12.64 4.93
N HIS A 86 0.32 12.66 4.64
CA HIS A 86 0.88 13.71 3.77
C HIS A 86 0.74 13.42 2.28
N HIS A 87 0.88 12.16 1.84
CA HIS A 87 0.81 11.84 0.42
C HIS A 87 -0.62 11.55 -0.05
N TYR A 88 -1.38 10.75 0.72
CA TYR A 88 -2.76 10.42 0.35
C TYR A 88 -3.77 11.35 1.02
N GLY A 89 -3.45 11.94 2.16
CA GLY A 89 -4.43 12.67 2.98
C GLY A 89 -5.55 11.76 3.45
N LEU A 90 -5.23 10.49 3.71
CA LEU A 90 -6.14 9.45 4.17
C LEU A 90 -5.62 8.94 5.50
N ASP A 91 -6.52 8.68 6.45
CA ASP A 91 -6.16 8.09 7.72
C ASP A 91 -6.37 6.57 7.66
N SER A 92 -5.26 5.83 7.77
CA SER A 92 -5.21 4.37 7.70
C SER A 92 -6.17 3.68 8.67
N ASN A 93 -6.53 4.32 9.79
CA ASN A 93 -7.46 3.78 10.78
C ASN A 93 -8.90 3.61 10.30
N HIS A 94 -9.30 4.37 9.28
CA HIS A 94 -10.67 4.33 8.77
C HIS A 94 -10.89 3.19 7.77
N TYR A 95 -9.86 2.40 7.49
CA TYR A 95 -9.89 1.34 6.49
C TYR A 95 -9.79 -0.03 7.16
N VAL A 96 -10.55 -0.99 6.62
CA VAL A 96 -10.55 -2.38 7.13
C VAL A 96 -9.28 -3.11 6.71
N SER A 97 -8.66 -2.69 5.60
CA SER A 97 -7.53 -3.40 5.00
C SER A 97 -6.64 -2.48 4.15
N ALA A 98 -5.37 -2.86 3.99
CA ALA A 98 -4.44 -2.17 3.10
C ALA A 98 -4.97 -2.04 1.64
N PRO A 99 -5.58 -3.07 1.01
CA PRO A 99 -6.18 -2.92 -0.32
C PRO A 99 -7.28 -1.85 -0.38
N SER A 100 -8.12 -1.72 0.67
CA SER A 100 -9.15 -0.68 0.70
C SER A 100 -8.56 0.73 0.81
N LEU A 101 -7.48 0.90 1.59
CA LEU A 101 -6.74 2.15 1.67
C LEU A 101 -6.07 2.48 0.32
N SER A 102 -5.39 1.51 -0.30
CA SER A 102 -4.72 1.68 -1.59
C SER A 102 -5.70 2.01 -2.71
N TRP A 103 -6.90 1.42 -2.70
CA TRP A 103 -7.95 1.72 -3.67
C TRP A 103 -8.41 3.18 -3.56
N ASP A 104 -8.71 3.65 -2.36
CA ASP A 104 -9.17 5.02 -2.15
C ASP A 104 -8.05 6.04 -2.42
N ALA A 105 -6.80 5.71 -2.03
CA ALA A 105 -5.62 6.49 -2.40
C ALA A 105 -5.49 6.62 -3.92
N MET A 106 -5.64 5.52 -4.66
CA MET A 106 -5.60 5.51 -6.13
C MET A 106 -6.70 6.40 -6.73
N LEU A 107 -7.93 6.30 -6.26
CA LEU A 107 -9.04 7.14 -6.73
C LEU A 107 -8.77 8.62 -6.45
N LYS A 108 -8.27 8.95 -5.27
CA LYS A 108 -7.96 10.32 -4.87
C LYS A 108 -6.81 10.92 -5.67
N MET A 109 -5.76 10.15 -5.94
CA MET A 109 -4.62 10.59 -6.75
C MET A 109 -4.99 10.78 -8.21
N THR A 110 -5.75 9.85 -8.80
CA THR A 110 -6.15 9.89 -10.22
C THR A 110 -7.33 10.82 -10.47
N LYS A 111 -8.09 11.17 -9.43
CA LYS A 111 -9.35 11.92 -9.49
C LYS A 111 -10.41 11.28 -10.40
N VAL A 112 -10.26 9.99 -10.69
CA VAL A 112 -11.23 9.22 -11.47
C VAL A 112 -12.43 8.91 -10.59
N LYS A 113 -13.64 9.16 -11.11
CA LYS A 113 -14.89 8.72 -10.48
C LYS A 113 -15.32 7.44 -11.17
N ILE A 114 -15.48 6.38 -10.40
CA ILE A 114 -15.99 5.11 -10.91
C ILE A 114 -17.52 5.13 -10.76
N GLU A 115 -18.20 4.83 -11.86
CA GLU A 115 -19.65 4.70 -11.88
C GLU A 115 -20.07 3.34 -11.35
N LEU A 116 -21.18 3.32 -10.59
CA LEU A 116 -21.76 2.07 -10.11
C LEU A 116 -22.46 1.37 -11.28
N PHE A 117 -22.17 0.07 -11.47
CA PHE A 117 -22.87 -0.70 -12.48
C PHE A 117 -24.34 -0.86 -12.10
N THR A 118 -25.24 -0.32 -12.93
CA THR A 118 -26.69 -0.44 -12.75
C THR A 118 -27.26 -1.67 -13.45
N GLU A 119 -26.59 -2.16 -14.49
CA GLU A 119 -27.06 -3.27 -15.32
C GLU A 119 -26.25 -4.56 -15.09
N MET A 120 -26.95 -5.69 -14.97
CA MET A 120 -26.33 -7.01 -14.76
C MET A 120 -25.42 -7.42 -15.93
N ALA A 121 -25.74 -7.00 -17.16
CA ALA A 121 -24.92 -7.29 -18.33
C ALA A 121 -23.50 -6.67 -18.25
N MET A 122 -23.37 -5.47 -17.65
CA MET A 122 -22.07 -4.83 -17.46
C MET A 122 -21.21 -5.59 -16.45
N HIS A 123 -21.83 -6.04 -15.37
CA HIS A 123 -21.18 -6.89 -14.37
C HIS A 123 -20.67 -8.20 -15.00
N ASP A 124 -21.52 -8.91 -15.75
CA ASP A 124 -21.17 -10.18 -16.37
C ASP A 124 -20.06 -10.06 -17.43
N PHE A 125 -20.06 -8.94 -18.17
CA PHE A 125 -18.98 -8.65 -19.12
C PHE A 125 -17.63 -8.52 -18.43
N ILE A 126 -17.57 -7.78 -17.32
CA ILE A 126 -16.33 -7.55 -16.56
C ILE A 126 -15.87 -8.84 -15.87
N GLU A 127 -16.78 -9.59 -15.25
CA GLU A 127 -16.43 -10.87 -14.62
C GLU A 127 -15.86 -11.87 -15.63
N LYS A 128 -16.42 -11.94 -16.85
CA LYS A 128 -15.87 -12.77 -17.93
C LYS A 128 -14.53 -12.25 -18.47
N ALA A 129 -14.29 -10.94 -18.39
CA ALA A 129 -13.05 -10.32 -18.85
C ALA A 129 -11.90 -10.45 -17.85
N LYS A 130 -12.18 -10.69 -16.56
CA LYS A 130 -11.15 -10.92 -15.53
C LYS A 130 -10.35 -12.18 -15.85
N ARG A 131 -9.03 -12.04 -15.92
CA ARG A 131 -8.07 -13.14 -16.03
C ARG A 131 -7.12 -13.04 -14.83
N GLY A 132 -7.00 -14.13 -14.09
CA GLY A 132 -6.06 -14.27 -12.96
C GLY A 132 -4.67 -14.67 -13.42
#